data_AF-A0AA96JJI6-F1
#
_entry.id   AF-A0AA96JJI6-F1
#
_cell.length_a   1.000
_cell.length_b   1.000
_cell.length_c   1.000
_cell.angle_alpha   90.00
_cell.angle_beta   90.00
_cell.angle_gamma   90.00
#
_symmetry.space_group_name_H-M   'P 1'
#
loop_
_entity.id
_entity.type
_entity.pdbx_description
1 polymer ?
#
loop_
_entity_poly.entity_id
_entity_poly.type
_entity_poly.pdbx_seq_one_letter_code
_entity_poly.pdbx_strand_id
1 'polypeptide(L)'
;MFAAYRHAETELARTAPGCLLRWQLLAAIGQVESGQAWGGRVTPDGRTVTPILGPRLDGGAFAAVRDTDGGAWDGDPVYDRAVGPMQFIPSTWARWGADGNGDGVADPDNVYDAALAAGRYLCAGGRDLSDPAGLDAAILGYNHSEAYLRTVRAWYAYFLEGHQVVPDLPGDRPARPKAPTRPAPSPKATAKPSGHRPPSARPSRKPSAPQPSPSPAPSHSGGGVPATAGPQLPLPAPTVTLPGGGGLPDPGPLTSKQ
;
A
#
# COMPACT_ATOMS: atom_id res chain seq x y z
N MET A 1 11.39 -0.27 -10.61
CA MET A 1 10.17 0.49 -10.28
C MET A 1 9.80 1.44 -11.41
N PHE A 2 10.76 2.19 -11.94
CA PHE A 2 10.55 3.10 -13.06
C PHE A 2 9.77 2.49 -14.23
N ALA A 3 10.19 1.31 -14.71
CA ALA A 3 9.53 0.63 -15.82
C ALA A 3 8.03 0.38 -15.56
N ALA A 4 7.67 -0.04 -14.36
CA ALA A 4 6.28 -0.28 -13.98
C ALA A 4 5.42 1.00 -14.02
N TYR A 5 5.92 2.11 -13.50
CA TYR A 5 5.20 3.38 -13.54
C TYR A 5 5.07 3.93 -14.97
N ARG A 6 6.13 3.81 -15.78
CA ARG A 6 6.11 4.19 -17.21
C ARG A 6 5.16 3.31 -18.02
N HIS A 7 5.11 2.03 -17.73
CA HIS A 7 4.20 1.09 -18.36
C HIS A 7 2.75 1.47 -18.06
N ALA A 8 2.40 1.70 -16.79
CA ALA A 8 1.07 2.13 -16.39
C ALA A 8 0.63 3.47 -17.04
N GLU A 9 1.53 4.45 -17.10
CA GLU A 9 1.28 5.71 -17.84
C GLU A 9 0.97 5.45 -19.32
N THR A 10 1.76 4.59 -19.97
CA THR A 10 1.60 4.26 -21.39
C THR A 10 0.26 3.58 -21.66
N GLU A 11 -0.13 2.60 -20.84
CA GLU A 11 -1.41 1.92 -20.97
C GLU A 11 -2.60 2.85 -20.71
N LEU A 12 -2.48 3.76 -19.74
CA LEU A 12 -3.55 4.71 -19.42
C LEU A 12 -3.66 5.85 -20.42
N ALA A 13 -2.57 6.26 -21.05
CA ALA A 13 -2.62 7.18 -22.19
C ALA A 13 -3.45 6.59 -23.35
N ARG A 14 -3.47 5.26 -23.51
CA ARG A 14 -4.27 4.56 -24.53
C ARG A 14 -5.71 4.30 -24.10
N THR A 15 -5.92 3.90 -22.84
CA THR A 15 -7.24 3.42 -22.36
C THR A 15 -8.06 4.50 -21.67
N ALA A 16 -7.42 5.56 -21.17
CA ALA A 16 -8.04 6.70 -20.52
C ALA A 16 -7.32 8.02 -20.91
N PRO A 17 -7.27 8.40 -22.20
CA PRO A 17 -6.45 9.52 -22.68
C PRO A 17 -6.77 10.86 -22.04
N GLY A 18 -8.04 11.10 -21.65
CA GLY A 18 -8.45 12.33 -20.96
C GLY A 18 -7.95 12.45 -19.52
N CYS A 19 -7.39 11.38 -18.95
CA CYS A 19 -6.86 11.39 -17.59
C CYS A 19 -5.53 12.16 -17.47
N LEU A 20 -4.71 12.15 -18.52
CA LEU A 20 -3.40 12.82 -18.53
C LEU A 20 -2.51 12.46 -17.31
N LEU A 21 -2.62 11.23 -16.82
CA LEU A 21 -1.77 10.71 -15.74
C LEU A 21 -0.30 10.81 -16.15
N ARG A 22 0.53 11.32 -15.25
CA ARG A 22 1.99 11.29 -15.36
C ARG A 22 2.58 10.22 -14.45
N TRP A 23 3.54 9.43 -14.93
CA TRP A 23 4.16 8.35 -14.16
C TRP A 23 4.78 8.84 -12.84
N GLN A 24 5.23 10.10 -12.79
CA GLN A 24 5.76 10.70 -11.57
C GLN A 24 4.74 10.74 -10.42
N LEU A 25 3.44 10.82 -10.71
CA LEU A 25 2.40 10.75 -9.68
C LEU A 25 2.33 9.35 -9.06
N LEU A 26 2.44 8.30 -9.88
CA LEU A 26 2.52 6.91 -9.39
C LEU A 26 3.78 6.71 -8.54
N ALA A 27 4.91 7.25 -8.99
CA ALA A 27 6.15 7.21 -8.22
C ALA A 27 6.02 7.94 -6.87
N ALA A 28 5.35 9.09 -6.84
CA ALA A 28 5.09 9.84 -5.61
C ALA A 28 4.21 9.07 -4.63
N ILE A 29 3.13 8.47 -5.11
CA ILE A 29 2.26 7.61 -4.29
C ILE A 29 3.04 6.40 -3.80
N GLY A 30 3.69 5.63 -4.68
CA GLY A 30 4.48 4.47 -4.27
C GLY A 30 5.62 4.81 -3.30
N GLN A 31 6.21 6.01 -3.42
CA GLN A 31 7.20 6.51 -2.48
C GLN A 31 6.60 6.77 -1.10
N VAL A 32 5.42 7.38 -1.04
CA VAL A 32 4.68 7.52 0.21
C VAL A 32 4.34 6.13 0.71
N GLU A 33 3.55 5.34 0.00
CA GLU A 33 2.97 4.07 0.45
C GLU A 33 3.96 3.00 0.93
N SER A 34 5.11 2.85 0.27
CA SER A 34 6.04 1.75 0.60
C SER A 34 7.52 2.08 0.42
N GLY A 35 7.86 3.36 0.17
CA GLY A 35 9.21 3.71 -0.26
C GLY A 35 9.57 3.01 -1.58
N GLN A 36 8.60 2.91 -2.50
CA GLN A 36 8.71 2.23 -3.79
C GLN A 36 9.15 0.77 -3.66
N ALA A 37 8.32 -0.06 -3.03
CA ALA A 37 8.60 -1.46 -2.74
C ALA A 37 9.89 -1.66 -1.91
N TRP A 38 10.03 -0.89 -0.82
CA TRP A 38 11.21 -0.89 0.06
C TRP A 38 12.53 -0.68 -0.70
N GLY A 39 12.56 0.30 -1.58
CA GLY A 39 13.72 0.58 -2.42
C GLY A 39 13.89 -0.42 -3.57
N GLY A 40 12.78 -0.85 -4.20
CA GLY A 40 12.78 -1.73 -5.37
C GLY A 40 13.24 -3.14 -5.08
N ARG A 41 12.87 -3.69 -3.92
CA ARG A 41 13.14 -5.09 -3.58
C ARG A 41 12.13 -6.00 -4.27
N VAL A 42 12.29 -6.11 -5.57
CA VAL A 42 11.45 -6.92 -6.46
C VAL A 42 12.28 -7.94 -7.22
N THR A 43 11.60 -9.00 -7.64
CA THR A 43 12.08 -10.00 -8.58
C THR A 43 12.11 -9.42 -10.01
N PRO A 44 12.76 -10.10 -10.98
CA PRO A 44 12.86 -9.60 -12.36
C PRO A 44 11.50 -9.39 -13.05
N ASP A 45 10.51 -10.21 -12.70
CA ASP A 45 9.12 -10.16 -13.15
C ASP A 45 8.27 -9.10 -12.40
N GLY A 46 8.86 -8.40 -11.44
CA GLY A 46 8.24 -7.27 -10.74
C GLY A 46 7.52 -7.62 -9.44
N ARG A 47 7.45 -8.89 -9.05
CA ARG A 47 6.87 -9.28 -7.76
C ARG A 47 7.77 -8.88 -6.59
N THR A 48 7.21 -8.30 -5.53
CA THR A 48 7.95 -8.02 -4.29
C THR A 48 8.59 -9.29 -3.74
N VAL A 49 9.82 -9.20 -3.23
CA VAL A 49 10.54 -10.38 -2.69
C VAL A 49 9.88 -10.97 -1.45
N THR A 50 9.10 -10.15 -0.75
CA THR A 50 8.29 -10.50 0.42
C THR A 50 7.04 -9.63 0.37
N PRO A 51 5.86 -10.16 0.73
CA PRO A 51 4.64 -9.38 0.75
C PRO A 51 4.79 -8.10 1.57
N ILE A 52 4.30 -7.00 1.03
CA ILE A 52 4.29 -5.71 1.73
C ILE A 52 2.90 -5.55 2.34
N LEU A 53 2.83 -5.73 3.66
CA LEU A 53 1.58 -5.60 4.41
C LEU A 53 1.61 -4.36 5.28
N GLY A 54 0.56 -3.55 5.16
CA GLY A 54 0.27 -2.43 6.03
C GLY A 54 -0.14 -2.88 7.44
N PRO A 55 -0.39 -1.90 8.32
CA PRO A 55 -0.92 -2.20 9.65
C PRO A 55 -2.31 -2.84 9.55
N ARG A 56 -2.64 -3.63 10.58
CA ARG A 56 -3.99 -4.18 10.73
C ARG A 56 -4.99 -3.06 10.95
N LEU A 57 -6.10 -3.07 10.22
CA LEU A 57 -7.14 -2.06 10.27
C LEU A 57 -8.25 -2.47 11.25
N ASP A 58 -7.92 -2.54 12.53
CA ASP A 58 -8.80 -3.06 13.59
C ASP A 58 -9.58 -1.99 14.37
N GLY A 59 -9.43 -0.71 14.00
CA GLY A 59 -10.09 0.41 14.69
C GLY A 59 -9.29 0.98 15.88
N GLY A 60 -8.06 0.51 16.12
CA GLY A 60 -7.16 1.09 17.11
C GLY A 60 -6.56 2.42 16.65
N ALA A 61 -5.30 2.41 16.21
CA ALA A 61 -4.63 3.59 15.67
C ALA A 61 -5.06 3.95 14.23
N PHE A 62 -5.79 3.04 13.58
CA PHE A 62 -6.20 3.13 12.17
C PHE A 62 -7.69 2.88 12.03
N ALA A 63 -8.26 3.22 10.88
CA ALA A 63 -9.64 2.91 10.56
C ALA A 63 -9.92 1.40 10.71
N ALA A 64 -11.15 1.04 11.08
CA ALA A 64 -11.57 -0.35 11.14
C ALA A 64 -12.06 -0.81 9.75
N VAL A 65 -11.44 -1.84 9.19
CA VAL A 65 -11.86 -2.49 7.95
C VAL A 65 -11.95 -3.99 8.21
N ARG A 66 -13.17 -4.54 8.17
CA ARG A 66 -13.41 -5.99 8.32
C ARG A 66 -12.87 -6.74 7.11
N ASP A 67 -12.50 -8.00 7.32
CA ASP A 67 -12.08 -8.92 6.24
C ASP A 67 -13.05 -8.86 5.06
N THR A 68 -12.49 -8.70 3.85
CA THR A 68 -13.28 -8.65 2.60
C THR A 68 -12.92 -9.71 1.57
N ASP A 69 -11.89 -10.52 1.81
CA ASP A 69 -11.39 -11.50 0.85
C ASP A 69 -11.12 -12.89 1.46
N GLY A 70 -11.43 -13.10 2.74
CA GLY A 70 -11.16 -14.35 3.44
C GLY A 70 -9.71 -14.50 3.86
N GLY A 71 -8.96 -13.40 3.95
CA GLY A 71 -7.51 -13.37 4.20
C GLY A 71 -6.67 -13.79 2.98
N ALA A 72 -7.20 -13.63 1.76
CA ALA A 72 -6.54 -14.09 0.54
C ALA A 72 -5.24 -13.34 0.25
N TRP A 73 -5.23 -12.01 0.45
CA TRP A 73 -4.06 -11.18 0.16
C TRP A 73 -3.20 -10.86 1.38
N ASP A 74 -3.77 -10.82 2.58
CA ASP A 74 -3.06 -10.40 3.80
C ASP A 74 -2.98 -11.47 4.90
N GLY A 75 -3.66 -12.60 4.73
CA GLY A 75 -3.69 -13.70 5.68
C GLY A 75 -4.50 -13.45 6.96
N ASP A 76 -5.27 -12.36 7.07
CA ASP A 76 -6.06 -12.02 8.26
C ASP A 76 -7.56 -12.23 8.02
N PRO A 77 -8.18 -13.29 8.58
CA PRO A 77 -9.59 -13.61 8.31
C PRO A 77 -10.57 -12.78 9.16
N VAL A 78 -10.13 -11.65 9.74
CA VAL A 78 -10.96 -10.83 10.65
C VAL A 78 -10.96 -9.36 10.26
N TYR A 79 -9.79 -8.82 9.94
CA TYR A 79 -9.60 -7.42 9.55
C TYR A 79 -8.59 -7.32 8.43
N ASP A 80 -8.92 -6.51 7.42
CA ASP A 80 -8.04 -6.27 6.30
C ASP A 80 -6.79 -5.47 6.70
N ARG A 81 -5.75 -5.63 5.92
CA ARG A 81 -4.54 -4.80 5.85
C ARG A 81 -4.42 -4.25 4.44
N ALA A 82 -3.78 -3.09 4.33
CA ALA A 82 -3.33 -2.62 3.03
C ALA A 82 -2.23 -3.55 2.47
N VAL A 83 -2.30 -3.91 1.18
CA VAL A 83 -1.43 -4.89 0.53
C VAL A 83 -0.64 -4.30 -0.63
N GLY A 84 0.58 -4.81 -0.82
CA GLY A 84 1.43 -4.51 -1.96
C GLY A 84 2.13 -3.14 -1.90
N PRO A 85 2.94 -2.81 -2.91
CA PRO A 85 3.76 -1.61 -2.94
C PRO A 85 2.94 -0.32 -3.08
N MET A 86 1.68 -0.43 -3.50
CA MET A 86 0.72 0.68 -3.61
C MET A 86 -0.35 0.65 -2.51
N GLN A 87 -0.19 -0.23 -1.50
CA GLN A 87 -0.97 -0.28 -0.26
C GLN A 87 -2.49 -0.30 -0.47
N PHE A 88 -2.98 -1.15 -1.36
CA PHE A 88 -4.42 -1.30 -1.61
C PHE A 88 -5.13 -2.03 -0.46
N ILE A 89 -6.35 -1.62 -0.11
CA ILE A 89 -7.24 -2.47 0.70
C ILE A 89 -7.78 -3.61 -0.18
N PRO A 90 -7.90 -4.86 0.31
CA PRO A 90 -8.41 -5.99 -0.48
C PRO A 90 -9.72 -5.72 -1.21
N SER A 91 -10.68 -5.03 -0.59
CA SER A 91 -11.92 -4.61 -1.25
C SER A 91 -11.70 -3.64 -2.42
N THR A 92 -10.70 -2.76 -2.31
CA THR A 92 -10.31 -1.84 -3.38
C THR A 92 -9.58 -2.60 -4.47
N TRP A 93 -8.69 -3.53 -4.10
CA TRP A 93 -7.99 -4.40 -5.04
C TRP A 93 -8.96 -5.25 -5.87
N ALA A 94 -10.01 -5.80 -5.25
CA ALA A 94 -11.04 -6.57 -5.94
C ALA A 94 -11.74 -5.77 -7.07
N ARG A 95 -11.76 -4.43 -6.97
CA ARG A 95 -12.37 -3.55 -7.98
C ARG A 95 -11.37 -2.99 -8.98
N TRP A 96 -10.15 -2.71 -8.55
CA TRP A 96 -9.18 -1.93 -9.33
C TRP A 96 -7.94 -2.71 -9.77
N GLY A 97 -7.75 -3.91 -9.21
CA GLY A 97 -6.68 -4.83 -9.59
C GLY A 97 -6.60 -5.00 -11.10
N ALA A 98 -5.37 -5.07 -11.59
CA ALA A 98 -5.08 -5.15 -13.00
C ALA A 98 -3.86 -6.04 -13.21
N ASP A 99 -3.88 -6.83 -14.27
CA ASP A 99 -2.70 -7.52 -14.78
C ASP A 99 -1.90 -6.53 -15.63
N GLY A 100 -0.83 -6.00 -15.06
CA GLY A 100 0.01 -4.96 -15.64
C GLY A 100 1.28 -5.50 -16.29
N ASN A 101 1.69 -6.74 -16.01
CA ASN A 101 2.81 -7.39 -16.69
C ASN A 101 2.36 -8.34 -17.81
N GLY A 102 1.06 -8.62 -17.93
CA GLY A 102 0.45 -9.44 -18.97
C GLY A 102 0.59 -10.96 -18.74
N ASP A 103 0.77 -11.40 -17.49
CA ASP A 103 0.97 -12.82 -17.17
C ASP A 103 -0.34 -13.59 -16.90
N GLY A 104 -1.48 -12.90 -16.93
CA GLY A 104 -2.82 -13.43 -16.70
C GLY A 104 -3.26 -13.41 -15.23
N VAL A 105 -2.45 -12.86 -14.32
CA VAL A 105 -2.74 -12.76 -12.89
C VAL A 105 -2.72 -11.29 -12.47
N ALA A 106 -3.72 -10.87 -11.69
CA ALA A 106 -3.66 -9.58 -11.00
C ALA A 106 -3.16 -9.80 -9.57
N ASP A 107 -1.89 -9.48 -9.33
CA ASP A 107 -1.17 -9.67 -8.08
C ASP A 107 -0.85 -8.33 -7.41
N PRO A 108 -1.39 -8.02 -6.21
CA PRO A 108 -1.08 -6.77 -5.53
C PRO A 108 0.39 -6.68 -5.14
N ASP A 109 1.11 -7.79 -5.03
CA ASP A 109 2.56 -7.81 -4.78
C ASP A 109 3.39 -7.57 -6.05
N ASN A 110 2.80 -7.52 -7.25
CA ASN A 110 3.51 -7.18 -8.48
C ASN A 110 3.47 -5.67 -8.73
N VAL A 111 4.63 -5.05 -8.97
CA VAL A 111 4.72 -3.60 -9.14
C VAL A 111 4.07 -3.10 -10.43
N TYR A 112 4.02 -3.90 -11.49
CA TYR A 112 3.34 -3.52 -12.74
C TYR A 112 1.84 -3.49 -12.53
N ASP A 113 1.30 -4.54 -11.91
CA ASP A 113 -0.11 -4.69 -11.56
C ASP A 113 -0.57 -3.61 -10.60
N ALA A 114 0.18 -3.41 -9.51
CA ALA A 114 -0.12 -2.40 -8.51
C ALA A 114 -0.05 -0.98 -9.09
N ALA A 115 0.94 -0.68 -9.94
CA ALA A 115 1.05 0.63 -10.60
C ALA A 115 -0.12 0.88 -11.57
N LEU A 116 -0.49 -0.13 -12.38
CA LEU A 116 -1.61 -0.01 -13.31
C LEU A 116 -2.95 0.13 -12.56
N ALA A 117 -3.16 -0.66 -11.50
CA ALA A 117 -4.33 -0.54 -10.64
C ALA A 117 -4.44 0.86 -10.00
N ALA A 118 -3.33 1.40 -9.49
CA ALA A 118 -3.28 2.76 -8.93
C ALA A 118 -3.60 3.82 -9.97
N GLY A 119 -3.04 3.71 -11.18
CA GLY A 119 -3.37 4.62 -12.27
C GLY A 119 -4.84 4.56 -12.66
N ARG A 120 -5.43 3.37 -12.78
CA ARG A 120 -6.87 3.20 -13.07
C ARG A 120 -7.74 3.83 -11.98
N TYR A 121 -7.36 3.66 -10.71
CA TYR A 121 -8.05 4.27 -9.58
C TYR A 121 -8.00 5.82 -9.64
N LEU A 122 -6.82 6.39 -9.90
CA LEU A 122 -6.65 7.85 -9.98
C LEU A 122 -7.44 8.45 -11.14
N CYS A 123 -7.43 7.77 -12.29
CA CYS A 123 -8.18 8.15 -13.49
C CYS A 123 -9.70 7.93 -13.41
N ALA A 124 -10.20 7.32 -12.33
CA ALA A 124 -11.61 7.03 -12.18
C ALA A 124 -12.47 8.31 -12.18
N GLY A 125 -13.67 8.20 -12.75
CA GLY A 125 -14.65 9.30 -12.77
C GLY A 125 -14.42 10.37 -13.83
N GLY A 126 -13.57 10.09 -14.84
CA GLY A 126 -13.36 11.01 -15.98
C GLY A 126 -12.58 12.28 -15.61
N ARG A 127 -11.75 12.20 -14.56
CA ARG A 127 -10.90 13.30 -14.10
C ARG A 127 -9.79 13.59 -15.11
N ASP A 128 -9.37 14.84 -15.17
CA ASP A 128 -8.13 15.28 -15.80
C ASP A 128 -7.10 15.55 -14.68
N LEU A 129 -5.99 14.82 -14.67
CA LEU A 129 -4.93 14.96 -13.65
C LEU A 129 -3.89 16.03 -13.99
N SER A 130 -4.02 16.69 -15.15
CA SER A 130 -3.29 17.92 -15.46
C SER A 130 -3.94 19.14 -14.81
N ASP A 131 -5.24 19.08 -14.51
CA ASP A 131 -5.95 20.09 -13.70
C ASP A 131 -5.58 19.95 -12.21
N PRO A 132 -5.09 21.01 -11.54
CA PRO A 132 -4.74 20.96 -10.12
C PRO A 132 -5.87 20.50 -9.19
N ALA A 133 -7.13 20.85 -9.48
CA ALA A 133 -8.26 20.43 -8.66
C ALA A 133 -8.59 18.94 -8.89
N GLY A 134 -8.58 18.48 -10.15
CA GLY A 134 -8.69 17.07 -10.50
C GLY A 134 -7.60 16.19 -9.87
N LEU A 135 -6.36 16.67 -9.87
CA LEU A 135 -5.22 16.02 -9.21
C LEU A 135 -5.44 15.89 -7.69
N ASP A 136 -5.79 16.99 -7.02
CA ASP A 136 -5.99 17.01 -5.57
C ASP A 136 -7.14 16.10 -5.16
N ALA A 137 -8.24 16.11 -5.91
CA ALA A 137 -9.38 15.22 -5.69
C ALA A 137 -9.01 13.75 -5.88
N ALA A 138 -8.15 13.41 -6.85
CA ALA A 138 -7.69 12.05 -7.06
C ALA A 138 -6.81 11.55 -5.91
N ILE A 139 -5.86 12.38 -5.45
CA ILE A 139 -4.97 12.07 -4.32
C ILE A 139 -5.76 11.93 -3.02
N LEU A 140 -6.71 12.83 -2.76
CA LEU A 140 -7.59 12.76 -1.59
C LEU A 140 -8.59 11.60 -1.65
N GLY A 141 -8.90 11.12 -2.86
CA GLY A 141 -9.63 9.87 -3.06
C GLY A 141 -8.80 8.67 -2.61
N TYR A 142 -7.51 8.67 -2.91
CA TYR A 142 -6.58 7.62 -2.48
C TYR A 142 -6.43 7.61 -0.95
N ASN A 143 -6.34 8.78 -0.31
CA ASN A 143 -6.35 8.93 1.13
C ASN A 143 -6.86 10.31 1.54
N HIS A 144 -7.95 10.36 2.34
CA HIS A 144 -8.62 11.60 2.72
C HIS A 144 -7.87 12.38 3.83
N SER A 145 -6.62 12.76 3.55
CA SER A 145 -5.74 13.46 4.48
C SER A 145 -5.00 14.59 3.79
N GLU A 146 -5.12 15.81 4.35
CA GLU A 146 -4.36 16.95 3.84
C GLU A 146 -2.85 16.77 3.99
N ALA A 147 -2.41 16.08 5.05
CA ALA A 147 -0.99 15.76 5.24
C ALA A 147 -0.50 14.83 4.12
N TYR A 148 -1.31 13.81 3.78
CA TYR A 148 -1.04 12.93 2.64
C TYR A 148 -0.97 13.71 1.33
N LEU A 149 -1.96 14.56 1.06
CA LEU A 149 -1.99 15.41 -0.13
C LEU A 149 -0.71 16.25 -0.28
N ARG A 150 -0.30 16.94 0.79
CA ARG A 150 0.93 17.76 0.78
C ARG A 150 2.17 16.91 0.52
N THR A 151 2.28 15.75 1.18
CA THR A 151 3.45 14.86 1.02
C THR A 151 3.52 14.28 -0.39
N VAL A 152 2.41 13.81 -0.97
CA VAL A 152 2.37 13.31 -2.35
C VAL A 152 2.70 14.42 -3.34
N ARG A 153 2.16 15.64 -3.17
CA ARG A 153 2.52 16.78 -4.03
C ARG A 153 4.00 17.14 -3.97
N ALA A 154 4.61 17.09 -2.78
CA ALA A 154 6.04 17.34 -2.63
C ALA A 154 6.89 16.30 -3.37
N TRP A 155 6.58 15.01 -3.21
CA TRP A 155 7.26 13.95 -3.97
C TRP A 155 6.99 14.02 -5.47
N TYR A 156 5.77 14.40 -5.87
CA TYR A 156 5.43 14.57 -7.27
C TYR A 156 6.27 15.68 -7.88
N ALA A 157 6.32 16.87 -7.27
CA ALA A 157 7.19 17.97 -7.70
C ALA A 157 8.66 17.54 -7.78
N TYR A 158 9.15 16.79 -6.79
CA TYR A 158 10.50 16.22 -6.81
C TYR A 158 10.73 15.34 -8.05
N PHE A 159 9.86 14.39 -8.37
CA PHE A 159 10.05 13.57 -9.57
C PHE A 159 9.84 14.35 -10.88
N LEU A 160 9.05 15.44 -10.86
CA LEU A 160 8.88 16.33 -12.01
C LEU A 160 10.17 17.11 -12.37
N GLU A 161 11.00 17.43 -11.38
CA GLU A 161 12.32 18.06 -11.58
C GLU A 161 13.38 17.12 -12.17
N GLY A 162 13.04 15.83 -12.38
CA GLY A 162 13.94 14.84 -12.98
C GLY A 162 14.78 14.06 -11.96
N HIS A 163 14.49 14.19 -10.66
CA HIS A 163 15.14 13.38 -9.63
C HIS A 163 14.85 11.89 -9.83
N GLN A 164 15.82 11.05 -9.43
CA GLN A 164 15.76 9.62 -9.72
C GLN A 164 14.72 8.90 -8.85
N VAL A 165 13.86 8.14 -9.53
CA VAL A 165 13.04 7.07 -8.95
C VAL A 165 13.92 5.82 -8.75
N VAL A 166 13.48 4.83 -7.97
CA VAL A 166 14.25 3.58 -7.83
C VAL A 166 14.43 2.94 -9.22
N PRO A 167 15.68 2.82 -9.71
CA PRO A 167 15.95 2.31 -11.05
C PRO A 167 15.53 0.84 -11.13
N ASP A 168 15.28 0.38 -12.34
CA ASP A 168 15.08 -1.03 -12.60
C ASP A 168 16.44 -1.72 -12.44
N LEU A 169 16.57 -2.56 -11.40
CA LEU A 169 17.77 -3.35 -11.21
C LEU A 169 17.68 -4.58 -12.12
N PRO A 170 18.72 -4.90 -12.91
CA PRO A 170 18.88 -6.25 -13.44
C PRO A 170 18.87 -7.24 -12.28
N GLY A 171 18.22 -8.38 -12.47
CA GLY A 171 17.87 -9.40 -11.48
C GLY A 171 19.01 -10.09 -10.71
N ASP A 172 20.18 -9.47 -10.56
CA ASP A 172 21.35 -10.05 -9.92
C ASP A 172 21.90 -9.12 -8.85
N ARG A 173 21.23 -9.07 -7.69
CA ARG A 173 21.98 -8.81 -6.46
C ARG A 173 22.56 -10.14 -6.01
N PRO A 174 23.89 -10.27 -5.84
CA PRO A 174 24.45 -11.48 -5.25
C PRO A 174 23.80 -11.67 -3.89
N ALA A 175 23.32 -12.89 -3.64
CA ALA A 175 22.81 -13.29 -2.34
C ALA A 175 23.82 -12.84 -1.27
N ARG A 176 23.31 -12.20 -0.20
CA ARG A 176 24.11 -11.85 0.97
C ARG A 176 24.98 -13.06 1.34
N PRO A 177 26.29 -12.91 1.58
CA PRO A 177 27.10 -14.01 2.10
C PRO A 177 26.38 -14.61 3.31
N LYS A 178 26.13 -15.92 3.29
CA LYS A 178 25.55 -16.61 4.44
C LYS A 178 26.37 -16.20 5.66
N ALA A 179 25.71 -15.62 6.66
CA ALA A 179 26.34 -15.42 7.95
C ALA A 179 26.91 -16.78 8.40
N PRO A 180 28.15 -16.84 8.92
CA PRO A 180 28.73 -18.11 9.34
C PRO A 180 27.78 -18.77 10.33
N THR A 181 27.39 -20.00 10.03
CA THR A 181 26.58 -20.85 10.88
C THR A 181 27.28 -20.98 12.22
N ARG A 182 26.78 -20.31 13.25
CA ARG A 182 27.23 -20.55 14.61
C ARG A 182 26.78 -21.98 14.96
N PRO A 183 27.67 -22.88 15.41
CA PRO A 183 27.27 -24.22 15.80
C PRO A 183 26.21 -24.15 16.91
N ALA A 184 25.12 -24.89 16.74
CA ALA A 184 24.14 -25.10 17.79
C ALA A 184 24.83 -25.83 18.97
N PRO A 185 24.61 -25.43 20.23
CA PRO A 185 25.09 -26.20 21.36
C PRO A 185 24.34 -27.55 21.43
N SER A 186 25.09 -28.64 21.48
CA SER A 186 24.58 -30.00 21.63
C SER A 186 23.81 -30.19 22.97
N PRO A 187 22.79 -31.06 22.99
CA PRO A 187 21.90 -31.23 24.13
C PRO A 187 22.56 -32.08 25.24
N LYS A 188 22.41 -31.67 26.50
CA LYS A 188 22.67 -32.55 27.65
C LYS A 188 21.41 -33.35 28.01
N ALA A 189 21.50 -34.67 27.87
CA ALA A 189 20.69 -35.68 28.58
C ALA A 189 21.10 -35.69 30.07
N THR A 190 20.35 -36.11 31.10
CA THR A 190 19.07 -36.82 31.28
C THR A 190 18.74 -36.76 32.78
N ALA A 191 17.47 -36.68 33.18
CA ALA A 191 17.01 -37.23 34.45
C ALA A 191 15.52 -37.60 34.38
N LYS A 192 15.21 -38.88 34.62
CA LYS A 192 13.90 -39.48 34.97
C LYS A 192 14.22 -40.86 35.62
N PRO A 193 13.34 -41.59 36.35
CA PRO A 193 11.88 -41.39 36.53
C PRO A 193 11.25 -41.77 37.88
N SER A 194 9.96 -41.44 38.08
CA SER A 194 8.90 -42.19 38.80
C SER A 194 7.58 -41.41 38.69
N GLY A 195 6.35 -41.91 38.45
CA GLY A 195 5.69 -43.18 38.07
C GLY A 195 4.24 -42.80 37.63
N HIS A 196 3.65 -43.31 36.52
CA HIS A 196 2.66 -44.40 36.38
C HIS A 196 1.55 -44.39 37.49
N ARG A 197 0.21 -44.31 37.25
CA ARG A 197 -0.69 -44.89 36.22
C ARG A 197 -2.02 -44.08 36.00
N PRO A 198 -2.85 -44.43 34.98
CA PRO A 198 -3.96 -43.67 34.35
C PRO A 198 -5.36 -44.34 34.53
N PRO A 199 -6.38 -44.21 33.65
CA PRO A 199 -7.09 -43.05 33.04
C PRO A 199 -8.63 -43.10 33.30
N SER A 200 -9.40 -42.11 32.82
CA SER A 200 -10.82 -42.32 32.48
C SER A 200 -11.27 -41.47 31.29
N ALA A 201 -12.12 -42.07 30.47
CA ALA A 201 -12.45 -41.71 29.09
C ALA A 201 -13.68 -40.78 28.95
N ARG A 202 -13.62 -39.91 27.93
CA ARG A 202 -14.63 -39.44 26.93
C ARG A 202 -16.15 -39.48 27.27
N PRO A 203 -17.01 -38.59 26.71
CA PRO A 203 -17.18 -38.46 25.25
C PRO A 203 -17.42 -37.05 24.67
N SER A 204 -17.26 -37.00 23.34
CA SER A 204 -17.48 -35.92 22.39
C SER A 204 -18.82 -35.20 22.44
N ARG A 205 -18.83 -33.92 22.02
CA ARG A 205 -19.94 -33.34 21.26
C ARG A 205 -19.41 -32.48 20.10
N LYS A 206 -20.03 -32.68 18.94
CA LYS A 206 -19.85 -31.97 17.66
C LYS A 206 -21.02 -30.95 17.49
N PRO A 207 -21.07 -30.15 16.42
CA PRO A 207 -21.23 -28.69 16.41
C PRO A 207 -22.68 -28.19 16.37
N SER A 208 -22.91 -26.92 16.71
CA SER A 208 -24.16 -26.20 16.39
C SER A 208 -23.85 -24.95 15.55
N ALA A 209 -24.50 -24.89 14.39
CA ALA A 209 -24.55 -23.77 13.46
C ALA A 209 -25.88 -22.99 13.65
N PRO A 210 -26.13 -21.84 12.98
CA PRO A 210 -26.58 -20.60 13.63
C PRO A 210 -28.08 -20.30 13.44
N GLN A 211 -28.65 -19.43 14.28
CA GLN A 211 -29.98 -18.83 14.07
C GLN A 211 -29.87 -17.36 13.60
N PRO A 212 -30.73 -16.94 12.64
CA PRO A 212 -30.73 -15.60 12.05
C PRO A 212 -31.73 -14.66 12.73
N SER A 213 -31.49 -13.34 12.68
CA SER A 213 -32.49 -12.29 12.89
C SER A 213 -31.89 -10.88 12.65
N PRO A 214 -32.67 -9.85 12.28
CA PRO A 214 -33.06 -9.54 10.89
C PRO A 214 -32.57 -8.16 10.40
N SER A 215 -32.60 -7.96 9.08
CA SER A 215 -32.52 -6.65 8.42
C SER A 215 -33.63 -5.69 8.86
N PRO A 216 -33.36 -4.38 8.82
CA PRO A 216 -34.36 -3.38 8.44
C PRO A 216 -34.03 -2.76 7.07
N ALA A 217 -35.03 -2.77 6.20
CA ALA A 217 -35.11 -1.97 4.98
C ALA A 217 -35.64 -0.54 5.31
N PRO A 218 -35.63 0.42 4.36
CA PRO A 218 -35.34 1.83 4.61
C PRO A 218 -36.56 2.68 5.03
N SER A 219 -36.27 3.84 5.63
CA SER A 219 -37.22 4.97 5.67
C SER A 219 -36.46 6.28 5.51
N HIS A 220 -36.85 7.02 4.48
CA HIS A 220 -36.47 8.41 4.24
C HIS A 220 -37.11 9.33 5.28
N SER A 221 -36.35 10.29 5.80
CA SER A 221 -36.78 11.67 6.11
C SER A 221 -35.56 12.47 6.57
N GLY A 222 -35.41 13.68 6.00
CA GLY A 222 -34.23 14.52 6.10
C GLY A 222 -34.02 15.22 7.45
N GLY A 223 -32.81 15.77 7.57
CA GLY A 223 -32.39 16.63 8.68
C GLY A 223 -30.86 16.69 8.72
N GLY A 224 -30.28 17.80 8.27
CA GLY A 224 -28.84 17.98 8.15
C GLY A 224 -28.14 18.09 9.51
N VAL A 225 -26.97 17.44 9.62
CA VAL A 225 -25.89 17.69 10.61
C VAL A 225 -24.56 17.18 10.00
N PRO A 226 -23.37 17.54 10.54
CA PRO A 226 -22.23 18.02 9.76
C PRO A 226 -21.34 16.88 9.22
N ALA A 227 -20.57 17.21 8.18
CA ALA A 227 -19.59 16.33 7.54
C ALA A 227 -18.71 15.60 8.57
N THR A 228 -18.96 14.31 8.73
CA THR A 228 -18.07 13.42 9.46
C THR A 228 -16.90 13.11 8.53
N ALA A 229 -15.69 13.49 8.93
CA ALA A 229 -14.46 13.20 8.19
C ALA A 229 -14.39 11.70 7.86
N GLY A 230 -14.24 11.37 6.58
CA GLY A 230 -14.09 10.00 6.13
C GLY A 230 -12.82 9.35 6.70
N PRO A 231 -12.79 8.01 6.84
CA PRO A 231 -11.65 7.30 7.41
C PRO A 231 -10.38 7.53 6.58
N GLN A 232 -9.31 7.99 7.25
CA GLN A 232 -8.00 8.21 6.66
C GLN A 232 -7.26 6.89 6.54
N LEU A 233 -6.70 6.60 5.36
CA LEU A 233 -5.78 5.48 5.20
C LEU A 233 -4.45 5.82 5.91
N PRO A 234 -3.71 4.83 6.42
CA PRO A 234 -2.45 5.11 7.09
C PRO A 234 -1.44 5.71 6.12
N LEU A 235 -0.80 6.81 6.51
CA LEU A 235 0.51 7.18 6.01
C LEU A 235 1.51 6.18 6.61
N PRO A 236 2.38 5.51 5.83
CA PRO A 236 3.63 5.04 6.41
C PRO A 236 4.42 6.25 6.89
N ALA A 237 5.06 6.12 8.06
CA ALA A 237 6.01 7.13 8.50
C ALA A 237 7.07 7.25 7.40
N PRO A 238 7.35 8.47 6.87
CA PRO A 238 8.43 8.62 5.92
C PRO A 238 9.72 8.19 6.61
N THR A 239 10.27 7.03 6.25
CA THR A 239 11.64 6.66 6.63
C THR A 239 12.67 7.54 5.91
N VAL A 240 12.21 8.48 5.09
CA VAL A 240 13.03 9.43 4.34
C VAL A 240 12.89 10.80 4.99
N THR A 241 13.92 11.17 5.75
CA THR A 241 14.28 12.58 5.95
C THR A 241 14.38 13.20 4.56
N LEU A 242 13.59 14.24 4.27
CA LEU A 242 13.88 15.13 3.14
C LEU A 242 15.39 15.43 3.16
N PRO A 243 16.14 15.38 2.06
CA PRO A 243 17.52 15.86 2.05
C PRO A 243 17.50 17.34 2.46
N GLY A 244 17.76 17.56 3.75
CA GLY A 244 17.64 18.86 4.39
C GLY A 244 18.81 19.75 4.01
N GLY A 245 18.47 20.95 3.55
CA GLY A 245 19.04 22.19 4.08
C GLY A 245 20.56 22.38 3.97
N GLY A 246 21.06 22.59 2.76
CA GLY A 246 22.22 23.45 2.56
C GLY A 246 21.75 24.91 2.50
N GLY A 247 22.16 25.72 3.48
CA GLY A 247 21.67 27.08 3.67
C GLY A 247 21.87 27.99 2.45
N LEU A 248 20.80 28.71 2.09
CA LEU A 248 20.91 29.92 1.30
C LEU A 248 21.35 31.05 2.24
N PRO A 249 22.45 31.78 1.98
CA PRO A 249 22.72 33.02 2.69
C PRO A 249 21.66 34.07 2.31
N ASP A 250 21.24 34.83 3.33
CA ASP A 250 20.22 35.90 3.30
C ASP A 250 20.20 36.71 1.99
N PRO A 251 19.03 36.91 1.35
CA PRO A 251 18.86 38.02 0.44
C PRO A 251 18.78 39.30 1.28
N GLY A 252 19.92 40.00 1.37
CA GLY A 252 20.00 41.34 1.92
C GLY A 252 18.99 42.31 1.26
N PRO A 253 18.66 43.42 1.93
CA PRO A 253 17.49 44.22 1.59
C PRO A 253 17.61 44.91 0.23
N LEU A 254 16.53 44.80 -0.55
CA LEU A 254 16.28 45.51 -1.80
C LEU A 254 16.33 47.03 -1.57
N THR A 255 17.34 47.70 -2.10
CA THR A 255 17.30 49.16 -2.30
C THR A 255 16.94 49.46 -3.76
N SER A 256 15.75 50.02 -3.97
CA SER A 256 15.42 50.79 -5.18
C SER A 256 16.34 52.00 -5.30
N LYS A 257 16.82 52.29 -6.52
CA LYS A 257 16.64 53.59 -7.20
C LYS A 257 17.38 53.65 -8.55
N GLN A 258 16.60 54.09 -9.55
CA GLN A 258 16.90 54.82 -10.79
C GLN A 258 17.84 54.19 -11.82
#